data_AF-A0A8C6SFY1-F1
#
_entry.id   AF-A0A8C6SFY1-F1
#
_cell.length_a   1.000
_cell.length_b   1.000
_cell.length_c   1.000
_cell.angle_alpha   90.00
_cell.angle_beta   90.00
_cell.angle_gamma   90.00
#
_symmetry.space_group_name_H-M   'P 1'
#
loop_
_entity.id
_entity.type
_entity.pdbx_description
1 polymer ?
#
loop_
_entity_poly.entity_id
_entity_poly.type
_entity_poly.pdbx_seq_one_letter_code
_entity_poly.pdbx_strand_id
1 'polypeptide(L)'
;MKCEDLTEFKRLKSCSKPHKNSGKVIRIHRADYGRSDRTICSQGRPSQQVQNVNCAASTANDHVAQMCNGKSLCSVSASNSVFGDPCGGTYKYLLVSYSCEPIPFVRTVFCEGQTADLSCDSGKVIRIHRADYGRSDRTTCSQGRPSEQLQNVNCTYFQITKCKTSKLRCNGKSHCSVTASNSVFGDPCGGTYKYLQVSYSCEPIPIGE
;
A
#
# COMPACT_ATOMS: atom_id res chain seq x y z
N MET A 1 5.03 -21.08 28.19
CA MET A 1 6.00 -20.34 27.35
C MET A 1 6.20 -18.95 27.93
N LYS A 2 7.45 -18.48 28.07
CA LYS A 2 7.75 -17.09 28.47
C LYS A 2 7.34 -16.19 27.31
N CYS A 3 6.48 -15.23 27.57
CA CYS A 3 6.47 -14.03 26.75
C CYS A 3 7.56 -13.19 27.37
N GLU A 4 8.82 -13.49 27.02
CA GLU A 4 9.95 -12.66 27.45
C GLU A 4 9.59 -11.22 27.16
N ASP A 5 9.83 -10.37 28.16
CA ASP A 5 9.45 -8.96 28.23
C ASP A 5 9.11 -8.33 26.88
N LEU A 6 7.82 -8.04 26.67
CA LEU A 6 7.33 -7.23 25.55
C LEU A 6 7.79 -5.75 25.65
N THR A 7 8.85 -5.44 26.39
CA THR A 7 9.71 -4.29 26.09
C THR A 7 10.55 -4.52 24.83
N GLU A 8 10.62 -5.75 24.30
CA GLU A 8 10.92 -5.97 22.88
C GLU A 8 9.65 -6.33 22.10
N PHE A 9 9.06 -5.29 21.53
CA PHE A 9 8.48 -5.25 20.20
C PHE A 9 8.61 -6.56 19.41
N LYS A 10 7.66 -7.49 19.55
CA LYS A 10 7.29 -8.29 18.37
C LYS A 10 6.59 -7.34 17.41
N ARG A 11 7.41 -6.54 16.70
CA ARG A 11 7.03 -5.94 15.41
C ARG A 11 6.33 -7.06 14.66
N LEU A 12 5.10 -6.84 14.18
CA LEU A 12 4.58 -7.64 13.06
C LEU A 12 5.75 -7.71 12.08
N LYS A 13 6.24 -8.93 11.78
CA LYS A 13 7.49 -9.08 11.02
C LYS A 13 7.35 -8.20 9.80
N SER A 14 8.20 -7.18 9.76
CA SER A 14 8.21 -6.14 8.75
C SER A 14 8.01 -6.79 7.38
N CYS A 15 7.01 -6.35 6.62
CA CYS A 15 6.93 -6.78 5.22
C CYS A 15 8.11 -6.23 4.43
N SER A 16 8.77 -5.17 4.91
CA SER A 16 10.05 -4.64 4.40
C SER A 16 11.21 -5.62 4.67
N LYS A 17 11.96 -5.95 3.62
CA LYS A 17 13.27 -6.61 3.76
C LYS A 17 14.29 -5.56 4.22
N PRO A 18 15.32 -5.92 5.01
CA PRO A 18 16.44 -5.01 5.24
C PRO A 18 17.00 -4.57 3.89
N HIS A 19 17.08 -3.25 3.68
CA HIS A 19 17.60 -2.56 2.49
C HIS A 19 16.75 -2.53 1.20
N LYS A 20 15.50 -3.02 1.17
CA LYS A 20 14.57 -2.81 0.04
C LYS A 20 13.11 -2.74 0.50
N ASN A 21 12.40 -1.68 0.08
CA ASN A 21 10.94 -1.66 0.11
C ASN A 21 10.47 -2.89 -0.70
N SER A 22 9.81 -3.85 -0.06
CA SER A 22 9.59 -5.19 -0.62
C SER A 22 8.45 -5.24 -1.65
N GLY A 23 7.84 -4.08 -1.96
CA GLY A 23 6.64 -3.99 -2.78
C GLY A 23 5.44 -4.69 -2.16
N LYS A 24 5.45 -4.93 -0.84
CA LYS A 24 4.38 -5.62 -0.10
C LYS A 24 3.91 -4.86 1.13
N VAL A 25 2.63 -5.03 1.47
CA VAL A 25 1.98 -4.46 2.66
C VAL A 25 1.38 -5.56 3.54
N ILE A 26 1.19 -5.24 4.81
CA ILE A 26 0.53 -6.10 5.79
C ILE A 26 -0.96 -6.19 5.46
N ARG A 27 -1.49 -7.42 5.46
CA ARG A 27 -2.92 -7.73 5.47
C ARG A 27 -3.22 -8.57 6.72
N ILE A 28 -4.02 -8.01 7.63
CA ILE A 28 -4.50 -8.71 8.83
C ILE A 28 -5.63 -9.66 8.43
N HIS A 29 -5.52 -10.91 8.87
CA HIS A 29 -6.57 -11.94 8.74
C HIS A 29 -7.34 -12.11 10.04
N ARG A 30 -6.63 -12.05 11.17
CA ARG A 30 -7.21 -12.21 12.50
C ARG A 30 -6.32 -11.55 13.54
N ALA A 31 -6.91 -10.87 14.52
CA ALA A 31 -6.23 -10.51 15.75
C ALA A 31 -7.13 -10.71 16.97
N ASP A 32 -6.58 -11.30 18.03
CA ASP A 32 -7.27 -11.61 19.27
C ASP A 32 -6.49 -11.04 20.45
N TYR A 33 -7.09 -10.11 21.19
CA TYR A 33 -6.55 -9.63 22.48
C TYR A 33 -7.34 -10.26 23.62
N GLY A 34 -6.65 -10.94 24.53
CA GLY A 34 -7.30 -11.66 25.63
C GLY A 34 -6.48 -12.86 26.07
N ARG A 35 -7.15 -13.97 26.37
CA ARG A 35 -6.52 -15.26 26.65
C ARG A 35 -7.42 -16.39 26.18
N SER A 36 -6.85 -17.26 25.36
CA SER A 36 -7.46 -18.48 24.80
C SER A 36 -6.70 -19.76 25.15
N ASP A 37 -5.54 -19.65 25.79
CA ASP A 37 -4.64 -20.76 26.13
C ASP A 37 -3.98 -20.52 27.50
N ARG A 38 -3.87 -21.57 28.32
CA ARG A 38 -3.31 -21.49 29.69
C ARG A 38 -1.78 -21.43 29.73
N THR A 39 -1.13 -21.77 28.63
CA THR A 39 0.33 -21.97 28.52
C THR A 39 1.05 -20.82 27.81
N ILE A 40 0.34 -20.09 26.94
CA ILE A 40 0.87 -18.89 26.28
C ILE A 40 0.99 -17.76 27.30
N CYS A 41 2.15 -17.10 27.35
CA CYS A 41 2.46 -16.03 28.29
C CYS A 41 2.12 -16.34 29.76
N SER A 42 2.37 -17.57 30.23
CA SER A 42 2.01 -18.01 31.60
C SER A 42 3.18 -18.08 32.58
N GLN A 43 4.42 -18.06 32.09
CA GLN A 43 5.59 -18.16 32.96
C GLN A 43 5.70 -16.93 33.87
N GLY A 44 5.88 -17.17 35.18
CA GLY A 44 5.95 -16.13 36.20
C GLY A 44 4.60 -15.50 36.58
N ARG A 45 3.48 -16.01 36.06
CA ARG A 45 2.13 -15.50 36.37
C ARG A 45 1.44 -16.34 37.45
N PRO A 46 0.71 -15.73 38.40
CA PRO A 46 -0.15 -16.45 39.34
C PRO A 46 -1.18 -17.32 38.60
N SER A 47 -1.53 -18.47 39.18
CA SER A 47 -2.44 -19.45 38.56
C SER A 47 -3.81 -18.83 38.25
N GLN A 48 -4.32 -17.94 39.10
CA GLN A 48 -5.61 -17.27 38.91
C GLN A 48 -5.64 -16.40 37.64
N GLN A 49 -4.49 -15.83 37.25
CA GLN A 49 -4.40 -14.94 36.09
C GLN A 49 -4.37 -15.68 34.74
N VAL A 50 -4.18 -17.00 34.74
CA VAL A 50 -4.00 -17.82 33.52
C VAL A 50 -5.11 -18.85 33.29
N GLN A 51 -6.03 -19.02 34.26
CA GLN A 51 -7.09 -20.03 34.18
C GLN A 51 -8.20 -19.67 33.19
N ASN A 52 -8.57 -18.39 33.11
CA ASN A 52 -9.63 -17.93 32.22
C ASN A 52 -9.14 -17.89 30.77
N VAL A 53 -9.57 -18.86 29.97
CA VAL A 53 -9.29 -18.98 28.53
C VAL A 53 -10.48 -18.59 27.65
N ASN A 54 -11.58 -18.15 28.25
CA ASN A 54 -12.73 -17.61 27.54
C ASN A 54 -12.69 -16.09 27.64
N CYS A 55 -11.56 -15.50 27.27
CA CYS A 55 -11.34 -14.07 27.32
C CYS A 55 -10.93 -13.53 25.94
N ALA A 56 -11.75 -12.68 25.36
CA ALA A 56 -11.47 -12.03 24.09
C ALA A 56 -12.11 -10.63 24.05
N ALA A 57 -11.34 -9.64 23.60
CA ALA A 57 -11.87 -8.35 23.20
C ALA A 57 -12.46 -8.46 21.80
N SER A 58 -13.75 -8.14 21.66
CA SER A 58 -14.48 -8.27 20.40
C SER A 58 -13.97 -7.33 19.29
N THR A 59 -13.37 -6.19 19.65
CA THR A 59 -12.88 -5.18 18.69
C THR A 59 -11.40 -5.34 18.33
N ALA A 60 -10.72 -6.37 18.86
CA ALA A 60 -9.27 -6.52 18.70
C ALA A 60 -8.84 -6.62 17.23
N ASN A 61 -9.59 -7.38 16.42
CA ASN A 61 -9.31 -7.54 15.00
C ASN A 61 -9.41 -6.21 14.24
N ASP A 62 -10.47 -5.44 14.47
CA ASP A 62 -10.73 -4.20 13.74
C ASP A 62 -9.70 -3.13 14.09
N HIS A 63 -9.31 -3.01 15.37
CA HIS A 63 -8.25 -2.10 15.78
C HIS A 63 -6.90 -2.45 15.14
N VAL A 64 -6.49 -3.71 15.18
CA VAL A 64 -5.21 -4.13 14.56
C VAL A 64 -5.26 -3.96 13.04
N ALA A 65 -6.38 -4.30 12.40
CA ALA A 65 -6.59 -4.11 10.97
C ALA A 65 -6.49 -2.63 10.57
N GLN A 66 -7.17 -1.73 11.29
CA GLN A 66 -7.13 -0.29 11.05
C GLN A 66 -5.73 0.27 11.26
N MET A 67 -4.99 -0.21 12.26
CA MET A 67 -3.64 0.26 12.55
C MET A 67 -2.60 -0.25 11.55
N CYS A 68 -2.77 -1.45 10.99
CA CYS A 68 -1.70 -2.14 10.27
C CYS A 68 -1.94 -2.40 8.79
N ASN A 69 -3.19 -2.54 8.33
CA ASN A 69 -3.45 -2.84 6.93
C ASN A 69 -2.85 -1.77 6.00
N GLY A 70 -2.20 -2.22 4.93
CA GLY A 70 -1.61 -1.31 3.95
C GLY A 70 -0.26 -0.70 4.37
N LYS A 71 0.24 -0.99 5.58
CA LYS A 71 1.58 -0.56 6.02
C LYS A 71 2.62 -1.64 5.73
N SER A 72 3.86 -1.23 5.47
CA SER A 72 5.02 -2.14 5.37
C SER A 72 5.55 -2.56 6.75
N LEU A 73 5.32 -1.71 7.75
CA LEU A 73 5.68 -1.91 9.15
C LEU A 73 4.54 -1.43 10.05
N CYS A 74 4.19 -2.23 11.06
CA CYS A 74 3.21 -1.85 12.06
C CYS A 74 3.66 -2.32 13.45
N SER A 75 3.40 -1.48 14.46
CA SER A 75 3.61 -1.79 15.86
C SER A 75 2.30 -1.54 16.61
N VAL A 76 1.87 -2.52 17.40
CA VAL A 76 0.64 -2.45 18.20
C VAL A 76 0.96 -2.86 19.62
N SER A 77 0.55 -2.04 20.60
CA SER A 77 0.74 -2.35 22.02
C SER A 77 -0.38 -3.27 22.51
N ALA A 78 -0.02 -4.38 23.15
CA ALA A 78 -0.97 -5.34 23.73
C ALA A 78 -1.47 -4.87 25.11
N SER A 79 -2.24 -3.78 25.16
CA SER A 79 -2.66 -3.13 26.40
C SER A 79 -4.17 -2.85 26.48
N ASN A 80 -4.65 -2.72 27.72
CA ASN A 80 -6.03 -2.29 27.99
C ASN A 80 -6.34 -0.89 27.43
N SER A 81 -5.33 -0.03 27.27
CA SER A 81 -5.51 1.30 26.66
C SER A 81 -5.82 1.24 25.16
N VAL A 82 -5.38 0.18 24.47
CA VAL A 82 -5.64 0.00 23.03
C VAL A 82 -6.92 -0.82 22.80
N PHE A 83 -7.14 -1.86 23.61
CA PHE A 83 -8.18 -2.87 23.37
C PHE A 83 -9.29 -2.94 24.43
N GLY A 84 -9.22 -2.13 25.49
CA GLY A 84 -10.05 -2.29 26.68
C GLY A 84 -9.63 -3.50 27.54
N ASP A 85 -10.31 -3.70 28.67
CA ASP A 85 -10.13 -4.90 29.50
C ASP A 85 -11.31 -5.88 29.32
N PRO A 86 -11.17 -6.92 28.49
CA PRO A 86 -12.25 -7.90 28.29
C PRO A 86 -12.44 -8.86 29.47
N CYS A 87 -11.48 -8.95 30.40
CA CYS A 87 -11.53 -9.92 31.50
C CYS A 87 -10.60 -9.50 32.65
N GLY A 88 -11.12 -8.66 33.55
CA GLY A 88 -10.38 -8.16 34.71
C GLY A 88 -9.72 -9.28 35.52
N GLY A 89 -8.48 -9.08 35.95
CA GLY A 89 -7.71 -10.07 36.73
C GLY A 89 -7.08 -11.20 35.91
N THR A 90 -7.37 -11.32 34.62
CA THR A 90 -6.71 -12.27 33.71
C THR A 90 -5.55 -11.60 32.99
N TYR A 91 -4.39 -12.25 32.95
CA TYR A 91 -3.24 -11.77 32.19
C TYR A 91 -3.45 -12.08 30.70
N LYS A 92 -3.45 -11.04 29.85
CA LYS A 92 -3.82 -11.13 28.44
C LYS A 92 -2.60 -11.12 27.52
N TYR A 93 -2.79 -11.54 26.28
CA TYR A 93 -1.84 -11.44 25.18
C TYR A 93 -2.56 -11.06 23.88
N LEU A 94 -1.81 -10.51 22.93
CA LEU A 94 -2.29 -10.25 21.57
C LEU A 94 -1.72 -11.32 20.62
N LEU A 95 -2.61 -12.06 19.95
CA LEU A 95 -2.25 -12.96 18.87
C LEU A 95 -2.68 -12.34 17.55
N VAL A 96 -1.79 -12.32 16.54
CA VAL A 96 -2.08 -11.73 15.23
C VAL A 96 -1.68 -12.69 14.11
N SER A 97 -2.60 -12.93 13.19
CA SER A 97 -2.39 -13.63 11.92
C SER A 97 -2.45 -12.63 10.77
N TYR A 98 -1.42 -12.63 9.92
CA TYR A 98 -1.29 -11.70 8.80
C TYR A 98 -0.49 -12.30 7.65
N SER A 99 -0.63 -11.72 6.46
CA SER A 99 0.19 -11.97 5.28
C SER A 99 0.87 -10.68 4.80
N CYS A 100 1.92 -10.83 4.00
CA CYS A 100 2.49 -9.73 3.21
C CYS A 100 2.04 -9.87 1.76
N GLU A 101 1.20 -8.95 1.31
CA GLU A 101 0.58 -8.95 -0.02
C GLU A 101 1.17 -7.85 -0.91
N PRO A 102 1.29 -8.05 -2.24
CA PRO A 102 1.80 -7.02 -3.14
C PRO A 102 1.01 -5.72 -3.06
N ILE A 103 1.69 -4.58 -3.17
CA ILE A 103 1.03 -3.28 -3.29
C ILE A 103 0.20 -3.25 -4.59
N PRO A 104 -1.09 -2.85 -4.56
CA PRO A 104 -1.89 -2.71 -5.76
C PRO A 104 -1.30 -1.70 -6.75
N PHE A 105 -1.31 -2.05 -8.03
CA PHE A 105 -0.96 -1.14 -9.12
C PHE A 105 -2.22 -0.47 -9.66
N VAL A 106 -2.20 0.85 -9.74
CA VAL A 106 -3.23 1.66 -10.38
C VAL A 106 -2.81 1.93 -11.83
N ARG A 107 -3.72 1.72 -12.79
CA ARG A 107 -3.54 2.10 -14.20
C ARG A 107 -4.57 3.14 -14.58
N THR A 108 -4.13 4.29 -15.04
CA THR A 108 -4.99 5.41 -15.45
C THR A 108 -4.62 5.89 -16.84
N VAL A 109 -5.59 6.48 -17.52
CA VAL A 109 -5.45 7.05 -18.87
C VAL A 109 -5.96 8.49 -18.86
N PHE A 110 -5.19 9.36 -19.50
CA PHE A 110 -5.53 10.77 -19.69
C PHE A 110 -5.33 11.13 -21.16
N CYS A 111 -6.37 11.60 -21.83
CA CYS A 111 -6.31 11.96 -23.25
C CYS A 111 -5.40 13.18 -23.47
N GLU A 112 -4.82 13.32 -24.68
CA GLU A 112 -3.99 14.48 -25.02
C GLU A 112 -4.74 15.81 -24.77
N GLY A 113 -4.12 16.69 -23.99
CA GLY A 113 -4.68 17.93 -23.45
C GLY A 113 -5.23 17.84 -22.02
N GLN A 114 -5.52 16.65 -21.50
CA GLN A 114 -5.99 16.47 -20.12
C GLN A 114 -4.84 16.54 -19.11
N THR A 115 -5.17 16.92 -17.88
CA THR A 115 -4.24 16.89 -16.76
C THR A 115 -4.34 15.55 -16.03
N ALA A 116 -3.19 14.90 -15.86
CA ALA A 116 -3.06 13.70 -15.05
C ALA A 116 -2.83 14.08 -13.58
N ASP A 117 -3.90 14.00 -12.79
CA ASP A 117 -3.88 14.22 -11.35
C ASP A 117 -3.75 12.88 -10.62
N LEU A 118 -2.55 12.60 -10.14
CA LEU A 118 -2.21 11.39 -9.39
C LEU A 118 -2.17 11.73 -7.91
N SER A 119 -2.82 10.90 -7.09
CA SER A 119 -2.84 11.07 -5.63
C SER A 119 -2.70 9.74 -4.90
N CYS A 120 -2.19 9.85 -3.67
CA CYS A 120 -2.10 8.78 -2.70
C CYS A 120 -2.65 9.25 -1.35
N ASP A 121 -3.23 8.33 -0.58
CA ASP A 121 -3.68 8.62 0.78
C ASP A 121 -2.53 9.09 1.67
N SER A 122 -2.89 9.71 2.81
CA SER A 122 -1.93 10.12 3.83
C SER A 122 -0.98 8.98 4.23
N GLY A 123 0.31 9.30 4.39
CA GLY A 123 1.36 8.35 4.74
C GLY A 123 1.93 7.54 3.57
N LYS A 124 1.49 7.79 2.34
CA LYS A 124 1.98 7.12 1.12
C LYS A 124 2.50 8.13 0.09
N VAL A 125 3.36 7.66 -0.80
CA VAL A 125 3.92 8.41 -1.93
C VAL A 125 3.75 7.65 -3.23
N ILE A 126 3.65 8.40 -4.32
CA ILE A 126 3.54 7.89 -5.68
C ILE A 126 4.87 7.23 -6.06
N ARG A 127 4.77 6.03 -6.62
CA ARG A 127 5.84 5.37 -7.39
C ARG A 127 5.32 5.01 -8.77
N ILE A 128 5.81 5.70 -9.79
CA ILE A 128 5.55 5.43 -11.19
C ILE A 128 6.34 4.18 -11.61
N HIS A 129 5.65 3.20 -12.18
CA HIS A 129 6.27 2.01 -12.77
C HIS A 129 6.39 2.13 -14.29
N ARG A 130 5.42 2.76 -14.94
CA ARG A 130 5.37 2.96 -16.39
C ARG A 130 4.54 4.19 -16.71
N ALA A 131 4.96 4.93 -17.73
CA ALA A 131 4.22 6.06 -18.28
C ALA A 131 4.46 6.11 -19.79
N ASP A 132 3.38 6.02 -20.57
CA ASP A 132 3.43 6.04 -22.02
C ASP A 132 2.51 7.12 -22.57
N TYR A 133 3.10 8.10 -23.25
CA TYR A 133 2.37 9.09 -24.02
C TYR A 133 2.42 8.71 -25.50
N GLY A 134 1.25 8.56 -26.12
CA GLY A 134 1.14 8.01 -27.47
C GLY A 134 -0.24 7.41 -27.76
N ARG A 135 -0.30 6.40 -28.61
CA ARG A 135 -1.50 5.61 -28.90
C ARG A 135 -1.11 4.16 -29.17
N SER A 136 -1.78 3.24 -28.46
CA SER A 136 -1.63 1.78 -28.57
C SER A 136 -2.88 1.07 -29.07
N ASP A 137 -4.02 1.75 -29.16
CA ASP A 137 -5.27 1.21 -29.66
C ASP A 137 -6.19 2.29 -30.26
N ARG A 138 -7.25 1.86 -30.96
CA ARG A 138 -8.18 2.76 -31.69
C ARG A 138 -9.34 3.28 -30.84
N THR A 139 -9.55 2.73 -29.65
CA THR A 139 -10.75 2.93 -28.83
C THR A 139 -10.53 3.89 -27.68
N THR A 140 -9.33 3.91 -27.10
CA THR A 140 -8.95 4.79 -26.02
C THR A 140 -8.91 6.23 -26.52
N CYS A 141 -9.60 7.13 -25.81
CA CYS A 141 -9.66 8.55 -26.16
C CYS A 141 -10.10 8.81 -27.63
N SER A 142 -11.07 8.05 -28.13
CA SER A 142 -11.53 8.12 -29.53
C SER A 142 -12.79 8.97 -29.74
N GLN A 143 -13.53 9.29 -28.68
CA GLN A 143 -14.81 9.98 -28.80
C GLN A 143 -14.66 11.33 -29.50
N GLY A 144 -15.43 11.52 -30.59
CA GLY A 144 -15.41 12.76 -31.38
C GLY A 144 -14.13 13.00 -32.18
N ARG A 145 -13.26 11.99 -32.35
CA ARG A 145 -12.01 12.11 -33.11
C ARG A 145 -12.17 11.59 -34.55
N PRO A 146 -11.60 12.30 -35.56
CA PRO A 146 -11.52 11.80 -36.94
C PRO A 146 -10.79 10.46 -37.02
N SER A 147 -11.18 9.62 -37.97
CA SER A 147 -10.66 8.26 -38.10
C SER A 147 -9.14 8.23 -38.32
N GLU A 148 -8.62 9.23 -39.03
CA GLU A 148 -7.23 9.38 -39.45
C GLU A 148 -6.32 9.57 -38.22
N GLN A 149 -6.81 10.26 -37.20
CA GLN A 149 -6.09 10.50 -35.95
C GLN A 149 -6.00 9.27 -35.05
N LEU A 150 -6.75 8.19 -35.36
CA LEU A 150 -6.86 6.98 -34.54
C LEU A 150 -6.14 5.76 -35.18
N GLN A 151 -5.71 5.85 -36.44
CA GLN A 151 -5.15 4.71 -37.18
C GLN A 151 -3.80 4.23 -36.62
N ASN A 152 -2.93 5.15 -36.23
CA ASN A 152 -1.58 4.83 -35.78
C ASN A 152 -1.56 4.34 -34.32
N VAL A 153 -1.74 3.03 -34.16
CA VAL A 153 -1.70 2.32 -32.86
C VAL A 153 -0.31 1.81 -32.47
N ASN A 154 0.70 2.00 -33.33
CA ASN A 154 2.09 1.75 -32.99
C ASN A 154 2.79 3.03 -32.54
N CYS A 155 2.02 4.04 -32.14
CA CYS A 155 2.53 5.27 -31.56
C CYS A 155 2.83 5.08 -30.08
N THR A 156 3.68 4.13 -29.75
CA THR A 156 4.32 4.10 -28.42
C THR A 156 5.78 3.84 -28.70
N TYR A 157 6.59 4.90 -28.64
CA TYR A 157 8.01 4.81 -29.01
C TYR A 157 8.67 3.64 -28.26
N PHE A 158 9.23 2.69 -29.03
CA PHE A 158 9.65 1.34 -28.60
C PHE A 158 10.92 1.32 -27.74
N GLN A 159 11.51 2.47 -27.43
CA GLN A 159 12.69 2.56 -26.58
C GLN A 159 12.56 3.67 -25.52
N ILE A 160 13.18 3.44 -24.36
CA ILE A 160 13.35 4.39 -23.26
C ILE A 160 12.13 4.53 -22.31
N THR A 161 11.75 3.42 -21.69
CA THR A 161 10.85 3.38 -20.51
C THR A 161 11.34 4.21 -19.31
N LYS A 162 12.64 4.52 -19.22
CA LYS A 162 13.21 5.36 -18.14
C LYS A 162 13.04 6.88 -18.35
N CYS A 163 12.98 7.37 -19.58
CA CYS A 163 12.95 8.82 -19.87
C CYS A 163 11.51 9.37 -19.83
N LYS A 164 10.50 8.55 -20.15
CA LYS A 164 9.10 8.96 -20.05
C LYS A 164 8.61 9.06 -18.60
N THR A 165 9.05 8.14 -17.74
CA THR A 165 8.70 8.13 -16.31
C THR A 165 9.39 9.26 -15.54
N SER A 166 10.63 9.65 -15.91
CA SER A 166 11.33 10.79 -15.28
C SER A 166 10.66 12.14 -15.60
N LYS A 167 10.01 12.28 -16.76
CA LYS A 167 9.28 13.49 -17.15
C LYS A 167 8.08 13.81 -16.26
N LEU A 168 7.45 12.80 -15.66
CA LEU A 168 6.33 13.01 -14.73
C LEU A 168 6.78 13.72 -13.45
N ARG A 169 8.01 13.47 -12.98
CA ARG A 169 8.54 14.01 -11.70
C ARG A 169 7.56 13.83 -10.52
N CYS A 170 6.84 12.70 -10.51
CA CYS A 170 5.83 12.37 -9.49
C CYS A 170 6.34 11.47 -8.37
N ASN A 171 7.42 10.72 -8.60
CA ASN A 171 7.96 9.78 -7.61
C ASN A 171 8.26 10.49 -6.29
N GLY A 172 7.81 9.92 -5.18
CA GLY A 172 8.04 10.46 -3.83
C GLY A 172 7.07 11.55 -3.39
N LYS A 173 6.11 11.96 -4.23
CA LYS A 173 5.07 12.94 -3.86
C LYS A 173 3.77 12.23 -3.44
N SER A 174 3.00 12.82 -2.53
CA SER A 174 1.64 12.37 -2.22
C SER A 174 0.62 12.79 -3.27
N HIS A 175 0.88 13.89 -3.98
CA HIS A 175 0.08 14.41 -5.09
C HIS A 175 0.99 14.88 -6.22
N CYS A 176 0.58 14.65 -7.47
CA CYS A 176 1.30 15.09 -8.66
C CYS A 176 0.32 15.40 -9.79
N SER A 177 0.53 16.52 -10.47
CA SER A 177 -0.28 16.96 -11.60
C SER A 177 0.63 17.15 -12.83
N VAL A 178 0.30 16.50 -13.95
CA VAL A 178 1.08 16.56 -15.19
C VAL A 178 0.15 16.60 -16.39
N THR A 179 0.28 17.60 -17.25
CA THR A 179 -0.50 17.66 -18.50
C THR A 179 -0.02 16.64 -19.53
N ALA A 180 -0.95 15.87 -20.10
CA ALA A 180 -0.69 14.95 -21.21
C ALA A 180 -0.53 15.74 -22.51
N SER A 181 0.67 16.27 -22.76
CA SER A 181 0.94 17.12 -23.92
C SER A 181 2.31 16.88 -24.57
N ASN A 182 2.42 17.34 -25.81
CA ASN A 182 3.69 17.33 -26.56
C ASN A 182 4.76 18.20 -25.91
N SER A 183 4.40 19.26 -25.17
CA SER A 183 5.36 20.12 -24.47
C SER A 183 6.06 19.39 -23.31
N VAL A 184 5.37 18.46 -22.65
CA VAL A 184 5.95 17.63 -21.59
C VAL A 184 6.66 16.41 -22.18
N PHE A 185 5.98 15.69 -23.06
CA PHE A 185 6.41 14.35 -23.48
C PHE A 185 7.17 14.32 -24.81
N GLY A 186 7.10 15.38 -25.61
CA GLY A 186 7.46 15.37 -27.03
C GLY A 186 6.30 14.84 -27.88
N ASP A 187 6.40 14.99 -29.22
CA ASP A 187 5.42 14.41 -30.14
C ASP A 187 5.98 13.14 -30.81
N PRO A 188 5.57 11.94 -30.36
CA PRO A 188 6.09 10.69 -30.91
C PRO A 188 5.48 10.33 -32.28
N CYS A 189 4.36 10.95 -32.68
CA CYS A 189 3.65 10.61 -33.92
C CYS A 189 2.74 11.77 -34.36
N GLY A 190 3.30 12.72 -35.10
CA GLY A 190 2.54 13.87 -35.62
C GLY A 190 1.29 13.43 -36.39
N GLY A 191 0.18 14.13 -36.17
CA GLY A 191 -1.13 13.84 -36.79
C GLY A 191 -1.94 12.74 -36.11
N THR A 192 -1.39 12.05 -35.11
CA THR A 192 -2.13 11.06 -34.30
C THR A 192 -2.56 11.69 -32.98
N TYR A 193 -3.84 11.51 -32.60
CA TYR A 193 -4.33 11.96 -31.30
C TYR A 193 -3.87 10.99 -30.22
N LYS A 194 -3.23 11.46 -29.16
CA LYS A 194 -2.55 10.63 -28.17
C LYS A 194 -3.28 10.57 -26.84
N TYR A 195 -2.76 9.76 -25.93
CA TYR A 195 -3.12 9.71 -24.52
C TYR A 195 -1.89 9.33 -23.70
N LEU A 196 -1.87 9.78 -22.45
CA LEU A 196 -0.93 9.36 -21.43
C LEU A 196 -1.56 8.20 -20.65
N GLN A 197 -0.92 7.03 -20.68
CA GLN A 197 -1.23 5.91 -19.81
C GLN A 197 -0.17 5.82 -18.70
N VAL A 198 -0.61 5.90 -17.44
CA VAL A 198 0.27 5.83 -16.28
C VAL A 198 -0.05 4.59 -15.46
N SER A 199 0.97 3.81 -15.10
CA SER A 199 0.86 2.78 -14.06
C SER A 199 1.71 3.17 -12.86
N TYR A 200 1.09 3.30 -11.69
CA TYR A 200 1.76 3.70 -10.46
C TYR A 200 1.23 2.92 -9.25
N SER A 201 1.96 2.97 -8.14
CA SER A 201 1.49 2.48 -6.84
C SER A 201 1.65 3.55 -5.78
N CYS A 202 0.87 3.45 -4.72
CA CYS A 202 1.03 4.25 -3.52
C CYS A 202 1.82 3.44 -2.50
N GLU A 203 3.10 3.77 -2.35
CA GLU A 203 3.99 3.08 -1.41
C GLU A 203 4.06 3.85 -0.08
N PRO A 204 4.15 3.17 1.07
CA PRO A 204 4.41 3.83 2.34
C PRO A 204 5.68 4.69 2.27
N ILE A 205 5.65 5.88 2.90
CA ILE A 205 6.83 6.75 3.02
C ILE A 205 7.96 5.96 3.71
N PRO A 206 9.18 5.89 3.14
CA PRO A 206 10.32 5.30 3.82
C PRO A 206 10.59 6.02 5.14
N ILE A 207 10.59 5.29 6.26
CA ILE A 207 10.95 5.84 7.58
C ILE A 207 12.46 5.76 7.71
N GLY A 208 13.16 6.87 7.44
CA GLY A 208 14.60 7.03 7.71
C GLY A 208 15.40 7.56 6.50
N GLU A 209 15.75 8.85 6.57
CA GLU A 209 17.14 9.30 6.56
C GLU A 209 17.37 10.16 7.80
#